data_AF-A0A9E2DR42-F1
#
_entry.id   AF-A0A9E2DR42-F1
#
_cell.length_a   1.000
_cell.length_b   1.000
_cell.length_c   1.000
_cell.angle_alpha   90.00
_cell.angle_beta   90.00
_cell.angle_gamma   90.00
#
_symmetry.space_group_name_H-M   'P 1'
#
loop_
_entity.id
_entity.type
_entity.pdbx_description
1 polymer ?
#
loop_
_entity_poly.entity_id
_entity_poly.type
_entity_poly.pdbx_seq_one_letter_code
_entity_poly.pdbx_strand_id
1 'polypeptide(L)'
;ACRNINGATAGRRSQHATANAIDISGFDLVDGRSVSVLADWTGESDEAWFLHAAHKSACGLFNTVLGPEYNALHADHFHFDMGRLRACR
;
A
#
# COMPACT_ATOMS: atom_id res chain seq x y z
N ALA A 1 12.00 -4.68 8.73
CA ALA A 1 13.48 -4.90 8.72
C ALA A 1 14.20 -3.65 8.23
N CYS A 2 15.37 -3.33 8.80
CA CYS A 2 16.17 -2.14 8.46
C CYS A 2 16.97 -2.30 7.15
N ARG A 3 16.28 -2.48 6.02
CA ARG A 3 16.88 -2.83 4.72
C ARG A 3 16.80 -1.70 3.69
N ASN A 4 17.58 -1.83 2.60
CA ASN A 4 17.40 -0.97 1.43
C ASN A 4 16.12 -1.32 0.67
N ILE A 5 15.69 -0.41 -0.20
CA ILE A 5 14.53 -0.63 -1.08
C ILE A 5 14.71 -1.96 -1.84
N ASN A 6 13.63 -2.75 -1.89
CA ASN A 6 13.57 -4.06 -2.52
C ASN A 6 14.65 -5.07 -2.05
N GLY A 7 15.23 -4.86 -0.87
CA GLY A 7 16.28 -5.74 -0.33
C GLY A 7 17.64 -5.61 -1.03
N ALA A 8 17.88 -4.54 -1.79
CA ALA A 8 19.15 -4.33 -2.46
C ALA A 8 20.35 -4.28 -1.49
N THR A 9 21.52 -4.75 -1.91
CA THR A 9 22.75 -4.74 -1.09
C THR A 9 23.30 -3.34 -0.86
N ALA A 10 23.02 -2.39 -1.77
CA ALA A 10 23.42 -0.99 -1.69
C ALA A 10 22.28 -0.05 -2.13
N GLY A 11 22.43 1.24 -1.88
CA GLY A 11 21.50 2.29 -2.31
C GLY A 11 20.61 2.82 -1.19
N ARG A 12 19.43 3.33 -1.57
CA ARG A 12 18.54 4.08 -0.67
C ARG A 12 17.88 3.14 0.35
N ARG A 13 17.84 3.57 1.62
CA ARG A 13 17.09 2.91 2.68
C ARG A 13 15.59 2.95 2.39
N SER A 14 14.91 1.83 2.61
CA SER A 14 13.45 1.80 2.58
C SER A 14 12.89 2.71 3.68
N GLN A 15 11.72 3.31 3.45
CA GLN A 15 11.05 4.11 4.49
C GLN A 15 10.60 3.26 5.69
N HIS A 16 10.38 1.95 5.48
CA HIS A 16 10.20 0.97 6.57
C HIS A 16 11.42 0.86 7.49
N ALA A 17 12.63 1.12 7.00
CA ALA A 17 13.84 1.03 7.82
C ALA A 17 13.90 2.12 8.91
N THR A 18 13.07 3.16 8.79
CA THR A 18 12.99 4.29 9.72
C THR A 18 11.58 4.44 10.30
N ALA A 19 10.74 3.41 10.23
CA ALA A 19 9.34 3.44 10.65
C ALA A 19 8.51 4.59 10.02
N ASN A 20 8.87 5.00 8.81
CA ASN A 20 8.21 6.08 8.07
C ASN A 20 7.28 5.55 6.96
N ALA A 21 6.99 4.25 6.99
CA ALA A 21 6.08 3.59 6.07
C ALA A 21 5.20 2.58 6.79
N ILE A 22 4.06 2.29 6.21
CA ILE A 22 3.14 1.24 6.62
C ILE A 22 2.69 0.44 5.39
N ASP A 23 2.54 -0.87 5.58
CA ASP A 23 1.92 -1.75 4.59
C ASP A 23 0.58 -2.23 5.14
N ILE A 24 -0.49 -2.15 4.34
CA ILE A 24 -1.85 -2.56 4.72
C ILE A 24 -2.34 -3.62 3.73
N SER A 25 -2.56 -4.84 4.21
CA SER A 25 -3.04 -5.95 3.37
C SER A 25 -4.56 -6.08 3.32
N GLY A 26 -5.29 -5.39 4.20
CA GLY A 26 -6.74 -5.47 4.27
C GLY A 26 -7.36 -4.76 5.47
N PHE A 27 -8.67 -4.86 5.60
CA PHE A 27 -9.48 -4.18 6.60
C PHE A 27 -10.55 -5.12 7.16
N ASP A 28 -10.66 -5.17 8.49
CA ASP A 28 -11.79 -5.79 9.16
C ASP A 28 -12.82 -4.72 9.50
N LEU A 29 -14.05 -4.90 9.03
CA LEU A 29 -15.15 -3.97 9.20
C LEU A 29 -16.01 -4.34 10.40
N VAL A 30 -16.69 -3.35 10.96
CA VAL A 30 -17.55 -3.52 12.16
C VAL A 30 -18.74 -4.46 11.93
N ASP A 31 -19.13 -4.65 10.66
CA ASP A 31 -20.18 -5.59 10.25
C ASP A 31 -19.68 -7.05 10.14
N GLY A 32 -18.40 -7.29 10.44
CA GLY A 32 -17.77 -8.61 10.41
C GLY A 32 -17.19 -9.01 9.05
N ARG A 33 -17.31 -8.17 8.01
CA ARG A 33 -16.62 -8.42 6.74
C ARG A 33 -15.11 -8.18 6.89
N SER A 34 -14.33 -8.98 6.16
CA SER A 34 -12.91 -8.76 5.97
C SER A 34 -12.66 -8.46 4.50
N VAL A 35 -11.98 -7.35 4.23
CA VAL A 35 -11.68 -6.85 2.88
C VAL A 35 -10.18 -7.00 2.65
N SER A 36 -9.79 -7.91 1.77
CA SER A 36 -8.40 -8.23 1.44
C SER A 36 -7.97 -7.48 0.18
N VAL A 37 -6.82 -6.80 0.23
CA VAL A 37 -6.25 -6.17 -0.97
C VAL A 37 -5.98 -7.21 -2.05
N LEU A 38 -5.48 -8.39 -1.69
CA LEU A 38 -5.17 -9.44 -2.67
C LEU A 38 -6.43 -10.03 -3.32
N ALA A 39 -7.49 -10.25 -2.53
CA ALA A 39 -8.68 -10.97 -3.00
C ALA A 39 -9.73 -10.05 -3.61
N ASP A 40 -9.87 -8.83 -3.10
CA ASP A 40 -11.01 -7.97 -3.36
C ASP A 40 -10.65 -6.71 -4.17
N TRP A 41 -9.41 -6.56 -4.63
CA TRP A 41 -8.99 -5.38 -5.42
C TRP A 41 -9.68 -5.27 -6.78
N THR A 42 -10.02 -6.38 -7.43
CA THR A 42 -10.55 -6.37 -8.79
C THR A 42 -12.06 -6.58 -8.81
N GLY A 43 -12.74 -5.91 -9.75
CA GLY A 43 -14.17 -6.10 -9.99
C GLY A 43 -14.97 -4.86 -9.63
N GLU A 44 -16.27 -5.05 -9.41
CA GLU A 44 -17.22 -3.96 -9.15
C GLU A 44 -17.96 -4.12 -7.81
N SER A 45 -17.43 -4.96 -6.91
CA SER A 45 -17.98 -5.15 -5.57
C SER A 45 -17.78 -3.91 -4.69
N ASP A 46 -18.59 -3.79 -3.63
CA ASP A 46 -18.44 -2.70 -2.64
C ASP A 46 -17.04 -2.71 -2.01
N GLU A 47 -16.45 -3.88 -1.83
CA GLU A 47 -15.08 -4.07 -1.34
C GLU A 47 -14.03 -3.51 -2.30
N ALA A 48 -14.16 -3.80 -3.60
CA ALA A 48 -13.27 -3.25 -4.63
C ALA A 48 -13.39 -1.72 -4.69
N TRP A 49 -14.62 -1.19 -4.69
CA TRP A 49 -14.86 0.24 -4.63
C TRP A 49 -14.26 0.89 -3.39
N PHE A 50 -14.41 0.26 -2.22
CA PHE A 50 -13.82 0.72 -0.96
C PHE A 50 -12.30 0.77 -1.04
N LEU A 51 -11.65 -0.29 -1.54
CA LEU A 51 -10.20 -0.36 -1.67
C LEU A 51 -9.65 0.70 -2.63
N HIS A 52 -10.27 0.89 -3.79
CA HIS A 52 -9.89 1.93 -4.74
C HIS A 52 -10.08 3.34 -4.15
N ALA A 53 -11.17 3.56 -3.42
CA ALA A 53 -11.42 4.84 -2.75
C ALA A 53 -10.38 5.11 -1.64
N ALA A 54 -10.04 4.09 -0.84
CA ALA A 54 -9.04 4.19 0.21
C ALA A 54 -7.65 4.51 -0.36
N HIS A 55 -7.19 3.77 -1.38
CA HIS A 55 -5.90 4.01 -2.05
C HIS A 55 -5.85 5.41 -2.67
N LYS A 56 -6.88 5.81 -3.43
CA LYS A 56 -6.94 7.13 -4.06
C LYS A 56 -6.91 8.27 -3.03
N SER A 57 -7.64 8.11 -1.92
CA SER A 57 -7.67 9.12 -0.85
C SER A 57 -6.33 9.23 -0.14
N ALA A 58 -5.62 8.10 0.04
CA ALA A 58 -4.29 8.08 0.65
C ALA A 58 -3.28 8.92 -0.15
N CYS A 59 -3.43 9.06 -1.47
CA CYS A 59 -2.54 9.90 -2.28
C CYS A 59 -2.58 11.39 -1.92
N GLY A 60 -3.62 11.86 -1.21
CA GLY A 60 -3.67 13.21 -0.65
C GLY A 60 -2.99 13.37 0.71
N LEU A 61 -2.69 12.25 1.38
CA LEU A 61 -2.16 12.22 2.75
C LEU A 61 -0.68 11.83 2.79
N PHE A 62 -0.27 10.90 1.93
CA PHE A 62 1.08 10.35 1.88
C PHE A 62 1.86 10.84 0.66
N ASN A 63 3.19 10.80 0.74
CA ASN A 63 4.02 11.19 -0.39
C ASN A 63 4.12 10.05 -1.42
N THR A 64 4.29 8.81 -0.94
CA THR A 64 4.29 7.61 -1.78
C THR A 64 3.11 6.73 -1.41
N VAL A 65 2.30 6.36 -2.40
CA VAL A 65 1.19 5.41 -2.30
C VAL A 65 1.34 4.43 -3.44
N LEU A 66 1.57 3.16 -3.12
CA LEU A 66 1.69 2.07 -4.08
C LEU A 66 0.63 1.01 -3.77
N GLY A 67 0.01 0.46 -4.81
CA GLY A 67 -0.95 -0.65 -4.68
C GLY A 67 -0.74 -1.74 -5.72
N PRO A 68 -1.74 -2.63 -5.90
CA PRO A 68 -1.63 -3.83 -6.73
C PRO A 68 -1.25 -3.57 -8.20
N GLU A 69 -1.57 -2.39 -8.73
CA GLU A 69 -1.27 -2.03 -10.12
C GLU A 69 0.16 -1.53 -10.32
N TYR A 70 0.92 -1.26 -9.25
CA TYR A 70 2.27 -0.72 -9.38
C TYR A 70 3.28 -1.78 -9.83
N ASN A 71 3.33 -2.94 -9.17
CA ASN A 71 4.12 -4.11 -9.55
C ASN A 71 3.78 -5.33 -8.67
N ALA A 72 4.36 -6.49 -9.03
CA ALA A 72 4.14 -7.76 -8.33
C ALA A 72 4.53 -7.75 -6.84
N LEU A 73 5.41 -6.85 -6.37
CA LEU A 73 5.76 -6.77 -4.95
C LEU A 73 4.68 -6.09 -4.10
N HIS A 74 3.70 -5.43 -4.73
CA HIS A 74 2.62 -4.70 -4.06
C HIS A 74 1.24 -5.29 -4.41
N ALA A 75 1.20 -6.50 -4.96
CA ALA A 75 -0.04 -7.14 -5.40
C ALA A 75 -1.02 -7.44 -4.26
N ASP A 76 -0.51 -7.59 -3.03
CA ASP A 76 -1.27 -8.05 -1.86
C ASP A 76 -1.40 -7.00 -0.74
N HIS A 77 -0.89 -5.78 -0.94
CA HIS A 77 -0.96 -4.71 0.06
C HIS A 77 -0.82 -3.33 -0.56
N PHE A 78 -1.26 -2.33 0.18
CA PHE A 78 -0.89 -0.94 -0.06
C PHE A 78 0.37 -0.57 0.70
N HIS A 79 1.29 0.13 0.05
CA HIS A 79 2.47 0.73 0.68
C HIS A 79 2.30 2.25 0.76
N PHE A 80 2.33 2.79 1.97
CA PHE A 80 2.22 4.23 2.21
C PHE A 80 3.46 4.76 2.94
N ASP A 81 4.07 5.84 2.45
CA ASP A 81 5.21 6.47 3.11
C ASP A 81 5.25 8.01 2.97
N MET A 82 5.98 8.64 3.91
CA MET A 82 6.23 10.10 3.94
C MET A 82 7.64 10.45 3.43
N GLY A 83 8.24 9.59 2.60
CA GLY A 83 9.55 9.80 2.01
C GLY A 83 9.58 11.00 1.06
N ARG A 84 10.75 11.31 0.51
CA ARG A 84 10.92 12.44 -0.42
C ARG A 84 10.34 12.18 -1.81
N LEU A 85 10.14 10.93 -2.19
CA LEU A 85 9.57 10.56 -3.49
C LEU A 85 8.07 10.88 -3.46
N ARG A 86 7.53 11.39 -4.57
CA ARG A 86 6.08 11.53 -4.76
C ARG A 86 5.60 10.56 -5.81
N ALA A 87 4.73 9.64 -5.43
CA ALA A 87 4.11 8.68 -6.33
C ALA A 87 2.72 8.28 -5.82
N CYS A 88 1.79 8.12 -6.74
CA CYS A 88 0.46 7.56 -6.52
C CYS A 88 0.24 6.56 -7.67
N ARG A 89 0.37 5.27 -7.35
CA ARG A 89 0.44 4.16 -8.31
C ARG A 89 -0.20 2.89 -7.77
#